data_AF-A0AAW2LB57-F1
#
_entry.id   AF-A0AAW2LB57-F1
#
_cell.length_a   1.000
_cell.length_b   1.000
_cell.length_c   1.000
_cell.angle_alpha   90.00
_cell.angle_beta   90.00
_cell.angle_gamma   90.00
#
_symmetry.space_group_name_H-M   'P 1'
#
loop_
_entity.id
_entity.type
_entity.pdbx_description
1 polymer ?
#
loop_
_entity_poly.entity_id
_entity_poly.type
_entity_poly.pdbx_seq_one_letter_code
_entity_poly.pdbx_strand_id
1 'polypeptide(L)'
;MIRDLGLLVEKIHTCRNGCMLYWKDDIDMEYCKFCGDPRYKPTRDRNPHRKKSPYAVLRYLPLTPRLQRLYASPATAEHMTWHASHVMEEDSMCHPYDAEARRL
;
A
#
# COMPACT_ATOMS: atom_id res chain seq x y z
N MET A 1 16.09 19.07 0.96
CA MET A 1 14.65 19.46 0.98
C MET A 1 13.83 18.20 1.25
N ILE A 2 13.12 18.13 2.39
CA ILE A 2 12.27 16.98 2.81
C ILE A 2 10.77 17.33 2.76
N ARG A 3 10.44 18.58 2.38
CA ARG A 3 9.11 19.19 2.53
C ARG A 3 8.02 18.53 1.67
N ASP A 4 8.37 17.82 0.60
CA ASP A 4 7.40 17.22 -0.33
C ASP A 4 7.13 15.71 -0.11
N LEU A 5 7.73 15.09 0.91
CA LEU A 5 7.53 13.66 1.24
C LEU A 5 6.24 13.44 2.06
N GLY A 6 5.20 14.17 1.70
CA GLY A 6 3.88 14.19 2.33
C GLY A 6 3.30 12.79 2.47
N LEU A 7 2.56 12.58 3.55
CA LEU A 7 1.76 11.38 3.80
C LEU A 7 0.60 11.34 2.80
N LEU A 8 0.90 11.14 1.52
CA LEU A 8 -0.09 10.99 0.47
C LEU A 8 -0.92 9.75 0.82
N VAL A 9 -2.20 9.98 1.03
CA VAL A 9 -3.16 8.91 1.28
C VAL A 9 -4.01 8.78 0.02
N GLU A 10 -3.83 7.66 -0.66
CA GLU A 10 -4.66 7.28 -1.79
C GLU A 10 -5.94 6.62 -1.27
N LYS A 11 -7.08 6.99 -1.85
CA LYS A 11 -8.38 6.39 -1.52
C LYS A 11 -8.78 5.45 -2.63
N ILE A 12 -8.93 4.18 -2.30
CA ILE A 12 -9.27 3.11 -3.24
C ILE A 12 -10.62 2.56 -2.83
N HIS A 13 -11.59 2.50 -3.74
CA HIS A 13 -12.89 1.92 -3.43
C HIS A 13 -12.74 0.39 -3.31
N THR A 14 -13.50 -0.22 -2.41
CA THR A 14 -13.49 -1.68 -2.22
C THR A 14 -14.89 -2.24 -2.29
N CYS A 15 -15.01 -3.52 -2.61
CA CYS A 15 -16.25 -4.25 -2.42
C CYS A 15 -16.68 -4.17 -0.95
N ARG A 16 -17.99 -4.12 -0.69
CA ARG A 16 -18.56 -4.11 0.67
C ARG A 16 -18.08 -5.31 1.50
N ASN A 17 -17.95 -6.47 0.86
CA ASN A 17 -17.50 -7.72 1.50
C ASN A 17 -15.98 -7.92 1.42
N GLY A 18 -15.22 -6.92 0.92
CA GLY A 18 -13.77 -7.00 0.83
C GLY A 18 -13.22 -7.90 -0.29
N CYS A 19 -14.06 -8.44 -1.17
CA CYS A 19 -13.64 -9.39 -2.21
C CYS A 19 -12.63 -8.83 -3.23
N MET A 20 -12.70 -7.52 -3.51
CA MET A 20 -11.80 -6.88 -4.46
C MET A 20 -11.65 -5.38 -4.21
N LEU A 21 -10.59 -4.81 -4.79
CA LEU A 21 -10.36 -3.38 -4.91
C LEU A 21 -10.77 -2.92 -6.30
N TYR A 22 -11.42 -1.78 -6.41
CA TYR A 22 -11.69 -1.12 -7.69
C TYR A 22 -10.46 -0.29 -8.06
N TRP A 23 -9.42 -0.96 -8.55
CA TRP A 23 -8.11 -0.38 -8.87
C TRP A 23 -7.59 -0.89 -10.21
N LYS A 24 -6.83 -0.05 -10.92
CA LYS A 24 -6.23 -0.27 -12.24
C LYS A 24 -7.32 -0.61 -13.25
N ASP A 25 -7.28 -1.81 -13.79
CA ASP A 25 -8.21 -2.28 -14.83
C ASP A 25 -9.67 -2.33 -14.33
N ASP A 26 -9.87 -2.32 -13.00
CA ASP A 26 -11.19 -2.44 -12.38
C ASP A 26 -11.76 -1.09 -11.90
N ILE A 27 -11.13 0.02 -12.27
CA ILE A 27 -11.51 1.35 -11.76
C ILE A 27 -12.90 1.81 -12.21
N ASP A 28 -13.35 1.37 -13.39
CA ASP A 28 -14.65 1.77 -13.97
C ASP A 28 -15.78 0.79 -13.65
N MET A 29 -15.48 -0.31 -12.93
CA MET A 29 -16.50 -1.28 -12.58
C MET A 29 -17.47 -0.73 -11.54
N GLU A 30 -18.76 -1.01 -11.77
CA GLU A 30 -19.84 -0.69 -10.83
C GLU A 30 -20.27 -1.88 -9.97
N TYR A 31 -19.85 -3.09 -10.32
CA TYR A 31 -20.19 -4.32 -9.64
C TYR A 31 -18.94 -5.16 -9.34
N CYS A 32 -18.97 -5.90 -8.24
CA CYS A 32 -17.88 -6.78 -7.85
C CYS A 32 -17.84 -8.03 -8.76
N LYS A 33 -16.67 -8.36 -9.30
CA LYS A 33 -16.44 -9.57 -10.10
C LYS A 33 -16.74 -10.88 -9.37
N PHE A 34 -16.62 -10.89 -8.05
CA PHE A 34 -16.68 -12.10 -7.24
C PHE A 34 -18.04 -12.34 -6.60
N CYS A 35 -18.66 -11.31 -6.01
CA CYS A 35 -19.95 -11.43 -5.34
C CYS A 35 -21.11 -10.73 -6.07
N GLY A 36 -20.85 -10.00 -7.16
CA GLY A 36 -21.87 -9.25 -7.89
C GLY A 36 -22.42 -8.03 -7.16
N ASP A 37 -21.96 -7.73 -5.94
CA ASP A 37 -22.47 -6.60 -5.17
C ASP A 37 -22.14 -5.25 -5.83
N PRO A 38 -23.05 -4.26 -5.70
CA PRO A 38 -22.82 -2.92 -6.22
C PRO A 38 -21.68 -2.21 -5.46
N ARG A 39 -20.91 -1.42 -6.19
CA ARG A 39 -19.86 -0.55 -5.65
C ARG A 39 -20.41 0.62 -4.84
N TYR A 40 -21.53 1.19 -5.29
CA TYR A 40 -22.09 2.43 -4.76
C TYR A 40 -23.39 2.21 -3.99
N LYS A 41 -23.59 3.00 -2.94
CA LYS A 41 -24.83 3.02 -2.16
C LYS A 41 -25.98 3.56 -3.02
N PRO A 42 -27.21 3.05 -2.87
CA PRO A 42 -28.37 3.59 -3.56
C PRO A 42 -28.60 5.04 -3.13
N THR A 43 -28.86 5.91 -4.10
CA THR A 43 -29.21 7.31 -3.87
C THR A 43 -30.68 7.54 -4.20
N ARG A 44 -31.39 8.30 -3.36
CA ARG A 44 -32.78 8.71 -3.62
C ARG A 44 -32.85 9.86 -4.63
N ASP A 45 -31.76 10.60 -4.77
CA ASP A 45 -31.63 11.65 -5.77
C ASP A 45 -31.51 11.06 -7.17
N ARG A 46 -32.36 11.54 -8.08
CA ARG A 46 -32.29 11.21 -9.51
C ARG A 46 -31.33 12.12 -10.28
N ASN A 47 -30.64 13.05 -9.60
CA ASN A 47 -29.68 13.94 -10.27
C ASN A 47 -28.48 13.11 -10.80
N PRO A 48 -28.32 13.00 -12.13
CA PRO A 48 -27.25 12.19 -12.74
C PRO A 48 -25.84 12.77 -12.48
N HIS A 49 -25.74 14.05 -12.12
CA HIS A 49 -24.46 14.71 -11.84
C HIS A 49 -23.98 14.56 -10.38
N ARG A 50 -24.78 13.91 -9.53
CA ARG A 50 -24.41 13.72 -8.13
C ARG A 50 -23.28 12.70 -8.00
N LYS A 51 -22.26 13.05 -7.20
CA LYS A 51 -21.15 12.14 -6.87
C LYS A 51 -21.68 10.88 -6.17
N LYS A 52 -21.48 9.71 -6.79
CA LYS A 52 -21.85 8.41 -6.21
C LYS A 52 -20.99 8.14 -4.96
N SER A 53 -21.61 7.58 -3.91
CA SER A 53 -20.94 7.26 -2.65
C SER A 53 -20.63 5.75 -2.59
N PRO A 54 -19.37 5.32 -2.52
CA PRO A 54 -19.03 3.90 -2.47
C PRO A 54 -19.46 3.25 -1.14
N TYR A 55 -19.66 1.94 -1.14
CA TYR A 55 -19.92 1.20 0.10
C TYR A 55 -18.73 1.21 1.05
N ALA A 56 -17.53 0.97 0.53
CA ALA A 56 -16.31 0.87 1.31
C ALA A 56 -15.12 1.54 0.58
N VAL A 57 -14.19 2.09 1.37
CA VAL A 57 -13.00 2.80 0.88
C VAL A 57 -11.79 2.39 1.72
N LEU A 58 -10.78 1.82 1.07
CA LEU A 58 -9.46 1.57 1.61
C LEU A 58 -8.60 2.82 1.47
N ARG A 59 -7.84 3.14 2.52
CA ARG A 59 -6.82 4.20 2.51
C ARG A 59 -5.46 3.54 2.28
N TYR A 60 -4.95 3.63 1.08
CA TYR A 60 -3.62 3.16 0.72
C TYR A 60 -2.60 4.26 0.96
N LEU A 61 -1.43 3.89 1.49
CA LEU A 61 -0.36 4.83 1.76
C LEU A 61 0.87 4.36 0.96
N PRO A 62 1.20 5.02 -0.16
CA PRO A 62 2.17 4.52 -1.13
C PRO A 62 3.53 4.22 -0.51
N LEU A 63 4.08 3.04 -0.83
CA LEU A 63 5.34 2.57 -0.27
C LEU A 63 6.53 3.38 -0.77
N THR A 64 6.59 3.69 -2.07
CA THR A 64 7.73 4.37 -2.69
C THR A 64 8.11 5.69 -2.02
N PRO A 65 7.22 6.69 -1.86
CA PRO A 65 7.59 7.95 -1.21
C PRO A 65 7.99 7.77 0.26
N ARG A 66 7.46 6.74 0.93
CA ARG A 66 7.82 6.42 2.31
C ARG A 66 9.21 5.80 2.41
N LEU A 67 9.55 4.89 1.52
CA LEU A 67 10.88 4.33 1.43
C LEU A 67 11.88 5.45 1.11
N GLN A 68 11.62 6.29 0.10
CA GLN A 68 12.46 7.46 -0.20
C GLN A 68 12.69 8.33 1.04
N ARG A 69 11.65 8.54 1.87
CA ARG A 69 11.77 9.26 3.13
C ARG A 69 12.64 8.56 4.18
N LEU A 70 12.51 7.24 4.33
CA LEU A 70 13.35 6.45 5.24
C LEU A 70 14.83 6.50 4.81
N TYR A 71 15.10 6.44 3.52
CA TYR A 71 16.46 6.54 2.98
C TYR A 71 17.02 7.98 2.95
N ALA A 72 16.16 9.00 3.02
CA ALA A 72 16.61 10.41 3.02
C ALA A 72 17.24 10.87 4.35
N SER A 73 17.02 10.15 5.45
CA SER A 73 17.58 10.46 6.77
C SER A 73 18.80 9.56 7.03
N PRO A 74 20.00 10.11 7.29
CA PRO A 74 21.21 9.32 7.49
C PRO A 74 21.08 8.27 8.61
N ALA A 75 20.45 8.64 9.73
CA ALA A 75 20.26 7.75 10.88
C ALA A 75 19.38 6.52 10.55
N THR A 76 18.37 6.70 9.70
CA THR A 76 17.51 5.59 9.26
C THR A 76 18.09 4.86 8.06
N ALA A 77 18.83 5.55 7.20
CA ALA A 77 19.47 4.98 6.03
C ALA A 77 20.50 3.91 6.41
N GLU A 78 21.31 4.14 7.46
CA GLU A 78 22.29 3.16 7.97
C GLU A 78 21.63 1.81 8.28
N HIS A 79 20.53 1.83 9.03
CA HIS A 79 19.76 0.61 9.33
C HIS A 79 19.12 0.00 8.08
N MET A 80 18.69 0.82 7.12
CA MET A 80 18.04 0.34 5.90
C MET A 80 19.00 -0.29 4.89
N THR A 81 20.25 0.18 4.84
CA THR A 81 21.31 -0.38 3.98
C THR A 81 22.10 -1.50 4.63
N TRP A 82 21.86 -1.77 5.93
CA TRP A 82 22.61 -2.76 6.70
C TRP A 82 22.74 -4.11 5.98
N HIS A 83 21.66 -4.64 5.40
CA HIS A 83 21.72 -5.92 4.68
C HIS A 83 22.67 -5.96 3.47
N ALA A 84 23.00 -4.79 2.90
CA ALA A 84 23.90 -4.69 1.75
C ALA A 84 25.34 -4.38 2.15
N SER A 85 25.55 -3.63 3.24
CA SER A 85 26.88 -3.24 3.72
C SER A 85 27.42 -4.13 4.84
N HIS A 86 26.58 -4.96 5.45
CA HIS A 86 27.00 -5.88 6.50
C HIS A 86 27.85 -7.00 5.92
N VAL A 87 29.06 -7.12 6.45
CA VAL A 87 29.94 -8.25 6.23
C VAL A 87 29.67 -9.23 7.37
N MET A 88 29.28 -10.45 7.04
CA MET A 88 29.16 -11.52 8.03
C MET A 88 30.54 -11.80 8.64
N GLU A 89 30.63 -11.74 9.97
CA GLU A 89 31.74 -12.37 10.69
C GLU A 89 31.49 -13.89 10.72
N GLU A 90 32.51 -14.69 10.36
CA GLU A 90 32.38 -16.14 10.10
C GLU A 90 31.86 -16.97 11.30
N ASP A 91 31.85 -16.42 12.52
CA ASP A 91 31.64 -17.17 13.76
C ASP A 91 30.45 -16.69 14.63
N SER A 92 29.61 -15.77 14.14
CA SER A 92 28.47 -15.27 14.91
C SER A 92 27.25 -14.93 14.06
N MET A 93 26.08 -15.52 14.41
CA MET A 93 24.78 -15.06 13.90
C MET A 93 24.39 -13.76 14.61
N CYS A 94 24.72 -12.64 13.99
CA CYS A 94 24.39 -11.31 14.50
C CYS A 94 22.94 -10.90 14.16
N HIS A 95 22.31 -11.57 13.18
CA HIS A 95 20.93 -11.32 12.79
C HIS A 95 20.23 -12.60 12.28
N PRO A 96 18.89 -12.74 12.41
CA PRO A 96 18.12 -13.83 11.80
C PRO A 96 18.29 -13.98 10.27
N TYR A 97 18.90 -13.01 9.62
CA TYR A 97 19.27 -13.02 8.19
C TYR A 97 20.47 -13.93 7.92
N ASP A 98 21.36 -14.08 8.89
CA ASP A 98 22.59 -14.89 8.82
C ASP A 98 22.27 -16.39 8.97
N ALA A 99 21.01 -16.72 9.26
CA ALA A 99 20.53 -18.08 9.34
C ALA A 99 20.67 -18.81 8.00
N GLU A 100 21.11 -20.06 8.07
CA GLU A 100 21.38 -20.93 6.92
C GLU A 100 20.16 -21.13 6.00
N ALA A 101 18.95 -20.98 6.55
CA ALA A 101 17.68 -21.05 5.82
C ALA A 101 17.55 -20.04 4.66
N ARG A 102 18.38 -19.00 4.63
CA ARG A 102 18.39 -17.97 3.58
C ARG A 102 19.34 -18.29 2.41
N ARG A 103 20.14 -19.37 2.50
CA ARG A 103 21.12 -19.77 1.47
C ARG A 103 20.57 -20.76 0.43
N LEU A 104 19.26 -21.06 0.46
CA LEU A 104 18.54 -21.87 -0.53
C LEU A 104 17.95 -20.97 -1.63
#